data_AF-A0A2T6N1K1-F1
#
_entry.id   AF-A0A2T6N1K1-F1
#
_cell.length_a   1.000
_cell.length_b   1.000
_cell.length_c   1.000
_cell.angle_alpha   90.00
_cell.angle_beta   90.00
_cell.angle_gamma   90.00
#
_symmetry.space_group_name_H-M   'P 1'
#
loop_
_entity.id
_entity.type
_entity.pdbx_description
1 polymer ?
#
loop_
_entity_poly.entity_id
_entity_poly.type
_entity_poly.pdbx_seq_one_letter_code
_entity_poly.pdbx_strand_id
1 'polypeptide(L)'
;MNQTAVNTGVVSTLGHIKSFLWLWVDHFVNGDGIRHVAPLTYTTLLSLVPLMTVMLALFSIFPVSERISAQIEDFLFQNFVPAAGEAVHQHLKNFSQKAAQLTGVGFLFLILVALLLMSNIDKAFNTIWHVRRKRPALAKFTVYWAILSLGPILIVISVGVTSYLVSIPFFSDAETVALLRSRLLGMMPILISALAFTLLYALVPNRSVMLRHAVAGGVVAALLFEASKRGFALYVTTFPTYEAIYGALAVVPIFLIWLYLSWLVTLLGAEFTYCLGIYRYHWRERRQQRGDRFLLALDIIRVLREAQHQGRSTTTDQFQARLDDCSESQLESLLDSLQRARLVLLADDKGWVLARDLREVTLAELYSSDAYVLPDGDRLPAVSDEFRTLIEQANRSLKETMQRPLIELL
;
A
#
# COMPACT_ATOMS: atom_id res chain seq x y z
N MET A 1 -29.17 -25.05 -22.95
CA MET A 1 -27.95 -24.41 -22.39
C MET A 1 -28.37 -23.12 -21.69
N ASN A 2 -27.70 -22.71 -20.59
CA ASN A 2 -27.73 -21.36 -19.98
C ASN A 2 -28.58 -20.98 -18.74
N GLN A 3 -28.95 -21.88 -17.83
CA GLN A 3 -29.36 -21.46 -16.46
C GLN A 3 -28.52 -22.07 -15.33
N THR A 4 -28.08 -23.32 -15.45
CA THR A 4 -27.23 -23.99 -14.44
C THR A 4 -25.80 -23.46 -14.39
N ALA A 5 -25.21 -23.08 -15.53
CA ALA A 5 -23.85 -22.51 -15.60
C ALA A 5 -23.74 -21.06 -15.08
N VAL A 6 -24.82 -20.29 -15.20
CA VAL A 6 -24.89 -18.92 -14.64
C VAL A 6 -25.00 -18.98 -13.12
N ASN A 7 -25.79 -19.92 -12.58
CA ASN A 7 -25.97 -20.08 -11.14
C ASN A 7 -24.71 -20.58 -10.43
N THR A 8 -23.93 -21.48 -11.04
CA THR A 8 -22.65 -21.94 -10.47
C THR A 8 -21.57 -20.85 -10.49
N GLY A 9 -21.55 -20.01 -11.52
CA GLY A 9 -20.66 -18.84 -11.59
C GLY A 9 -20.93 -17.82 -10.48
N VAL A 10 -22.20 -17.43 -10.28
CA VAL A 10 -22.60 -16.44 -9.27
C VAL A 10 -22.37 -16.93 -7.84
N VAL A 11 -22.67 -18.20 -7.55
CA VAL A 11 -22.41 -18.79 -6.21
C VAL A 11 -20.90 -18.82 -5.90
N SER A 12 -20.05 -19.08 -6.91
CA SER A 12 -18.59 -19.04 -6.74
C SER A 12 -18.08 -17.62 -6.46
N THR A 13 -18.57 -16.60 -7.18
CA THR A 13 -18.12 -15.20 -7.01
C THR A 13 -18.55 -14.59 -5.68
N LEU A 14 -19.76 -14.91 -5.21
CA LEU A 14 -20.21 -14.53 -3.87
C LEU A 14 -19.35 -15.16 -2.77
N GLY A 15 -18.95 -16.43 -2.94
CA GLY A 15 -17.99 -17.08 -2.04
C GLY A 15 -16.66 -16.33 -1.99
N HIS A 16 -16.11 -15.96 -3.14
CA HIS A 16 -14.86 -15.21 -3.24
C HIS A 16 -14.92 -13.83 -2.56
N ILE A 17 -16.00 -13.07 -2.75
CA ILE A 17 -16.20 -11.77 -2.12
C ILE A 17 -16.29 -11.91 -0.61
N LYS A 18 -17.07 -12.89 -0.11
CA LYS A 18 -17.20 -13.14 1.33
C LYS A 18 -15.85 -13.53 1.95
N SER A 19 -15.09 -14.40 1.31
CA SER A 19 -13.75 -14.78 1.78
C SER A 19 -12.78 -13.60 1.78
N PHE A 20 -12.85 -12.72 0.78
CA PHE A 20 -12.02 -11.52 0.73
C PHE A 20 -12.40 -10.52 1.84
N LEU A 21 -13.69 -10.26 2.05
CA LEU A 21 -14.16 -9.38 3.11
C LEU A 21 -13.80 -9.93 4.50
N TRP A 22 -13.95 -11.24 4.70
CA TRP A 22 -13.54 -11.87 5.95
C TRP A 22 -12.03 -11.75 6.17
N LEU A 23 -11.22 -12.02 5.14
CA LEU A 23 -9.77 -11.84 5.20
C LEU A 23 -9.41 -10.39 5.54
N TRP A 24 -10.07 -9.41 4.91
CA TRP A 24 -9.81 -7.99 5.15
C TRP A 24 -10.10 -7.58 6.60
N VAL A 25 -11.27 -7.98 7.13
CA VAL A 25 -11.65 -7.67 8.50
C VAL A 25 -10.77 -8.42 9.51
N ASP A 26 -10.49 -9.70 9.27
CA ASP A 26 -9.62 -10.52 10.11
C ASP A 26 -8.20 -9.93 10.18
N HIS A 27 -7.62 -9.56 9.03
CA HIS A 27 -6.30 -8.94 8.98
C HIS A 27 -6.28 -7.58 9.69
N PHE A 28 -7.34 -6.79 9.57
CA PHE A 28 -7.40 -5.49 10.23
C PHE A 28 -7.51 -5.61 11.76
N VAL A 29 -8.35 -6.52 12.25
CA VAL A 29 -8.64 -6.69 13.68
C VAL A 29 -7.55 -7.49 14.39
N ASN A 30 -7.11 -8.60 13.80
CA ASN A 30 -6.12 -9.51 14.40
C ASN A 30 -4.68 -9.16 14.00
N GLY A 31 -4.50 -8.40 12.92
CA GLY A 31 -3.19 -7.89 12.51
C GLY A 31 -2.80 -6.58 13.20
N ASP A 32 -1.79 -5.92 12.64
CA ASP A 32 -1.20 -4.74 13.25
C ASP A 32 -1.90 -3.42 12.84
N GLY A 33 -2.81 -3.44 11.87
CA GLY A 33 -3.52 -2.25 11.37
C GLY A 33 -4.25 -1.48 12.48
N ILE A 34 -5.13 -2.16 13.24
CA ILE A 34 -5.88 -1.52 14.33
C ILE A 34 -4.98 -1.00 15.47
N ARG A 35 -3.84 -1.65 15.71
CA ARG A 35 -2.90 -1.29 16.79
C ARG A 35 -2.24 0.07 16.57
N HIS A 36 -2.17 0.54 15.32
CA HIS A 36 -1.57 1.83 14.98
C HIS A 36 -2.57 3.00 15.03
N VAL A 37 -3.89 2.74 15.11
CA VAL A 37 -4.92 3.78 15.12
C VAL A 37 -4.77 4.71 16.33
N ALA A 38 -4.68 4.16 17.54
CA ALA A 38 -4.58 4.95 18.76
C ALA A 38 -3.26 5.75 18.87
N PRO A 39 -2.06 5.16 18.62
CA PRO A 39 -0.80 5.91 18.58
C PRO A 39 -0.80 7.05 17.57
N LEU A 40 -1.35 6.84 16.37
CA LEU A 40 -1.46 7.88 15.35
C LEU A 40 -2.42 8.99 15.76
N THR A 41 -3.55 8.63 16.36
CA THR A 41 -4.54 9.59 16.89
C THR A 41 -3.89 10.51 17.93
N TYR A 42 -3.23 9.94 18.94
CA TYR A 42 -2.55 10.71 19.99
C TYR A 42 -1.39 11.55 19.44
N THR A 43 -0.56 10.99 18.57
CA THR A 43 0.56 11.73 17.96
C THR A 43 0.03 12.89 17.10
N THR A 44 -1.04 12.67 16.35
CA THR A 44 -1.68 13.70 15.51
C THR A 44 -2.26 14.80 16.37
N LEU A 45 -2.93 14.47 17.47
CA LEU A 45 -3.46 15.47 18.40
C LEU A 45 -2.35 16.41 18.92
N LEU A 46 -1.23 15.85 19.38
CA LEU A 46 -0.09 16.63 19.88
C LEU A 46 0.63 17.42 18.78
N SER A 47 0.62 16.89 17.56
CA SER A 47 1.36 17.45 16.43
C SER A 47 0.51 18.37 15.54
N LEU A 48 -0.81 18.42 15.75
CA LEU A 48 -1.74 19.22 14.95
C LEU A 48 -1.34 20.70 14.95
N VAL A 49 -1.12 21.23 16.14
CA VAL A 49 -0.77 22.63 16.35
C VAL A 49 0.60 22.98 15.75
N PRO A 50 1.69 22.20 16.03
CA PRO A 50 2.96 22.34 15.32
C PRO A 50 2.85 22.25 13.80
N LEU A 51 2.09 21.28 13.28
CA LEU A 51 1.91 21.09 11.86
C LEU A 51 1.23 22.31 11.23
N MET A 52 0.11 22.76 11.80
CA MET A 52 -0.61 23.96 11.30
C MET A 52 0.27 25.21 11.35
N THR A 53 1.07 25.37 12.40
CA THR A 53 2.01 26.49 12.49
C THR A 53 3.04 26.44 11.37
N VAL A 54 3.65 25.28 11.11
CA VAL A 54 4.62 25.12 10.02
C VAL A 54 3.96 25.41 8.67
N MET A 55 2.74 24.90 8.45
CA MET A 55 1.98 25.18 7.22
C MET A 55 1.71 26.69 7.04
N LEU A 56 1.26 27.38 8.08
CA LEU A 56 0.93 28.80 8.03
C LEU A 56 2.18 29.69 7.93
N ALA A 57 3.28 29.31 8.58
CA ALA A 57 4.58 29.96 8.41
C ALA A 57 5.13 29.80 6.99
N LEU A 58 4.90 28.65 6.33
CA LEU A 58 5.24 28.49 4.93
C LEU A 58 4.34 29.37 4.03
N PHE A 59 3.07 29.57 4.39
CA PHE A 59 2.17 30.45 3.66
C PHE A 59 2.52 31.94 3.80
N SER A 60 3.00 32.40 4.95
CA SER A 60 3.37 33.81 5.15
C SER A 60 4.57 34.24 4.31
N ILE A 61 5.37 33.30 3.82
CA ILE A 61 6.48 33.56 2.89
C ILE A 61 5.95 33.96 1.50
N PHE A 62 4.76 33.49 1.12
CA PHE A 62 4.14 33.83 -0.16
C PHE A 62 3.23 35.06 0.02
N PRO A 63 3.32 36.07 -0.87
CA PRO A 63 2.41 37.21 -0.85
C PRO A 63 1.04 36.80 -1.39
N VAL A 64 0.27 36.09 -0.57
CA VAL A 64 -1.08 35.60 -0.87
C VAL A 64 -2.10 36.64 -0.39
N SER A 65 -3.09 36.97 -1.21
CA SER A 65 -4.17 37.90 -0.83
C SER A 65 -4.96 37.39 0.38
N GLU A 66 -5.44 38.27 1.26
CA GLU A 66 -6.24 37.91 2.44
C GLU A 66 -7.42 36.98 2.12
N ARG A 67 -8.02 37.15 0.92
CA ARG A 67 -9.12 36.31 0.42
C ARG A 67 -8.74 34.84 0.27
N ILE A 68 -7.54 34.55 -0.23
CA ILE A 68 -7.06 33.17 -0.41
C ILE A 68 -6.67 32.57 0.95
N SER A 69 -6.10 33.38 1.86
CA SER A 69 -5.82 32.94 3.23
C SER A 69 -7.09 32.50 3.97
N ALA A 70 -8.17 33.27 3.85
CA ALA A 70 -9.48 32.89 4.43
C ALA A 70 -10.03 31.60 3.82
N GLN A 71 -9.92 31.41 2.50
CA GLN A 71 -10.35 30.19 1.83
C GLN A 71 -9.54 28.95 2.25
N ILE A 72 -8.23 29.11 2.51
CA ILE A 72 -7.38 28.03 3.02
C ILE A 72 -7.76 27.69 4.46
N GLU A 73 -7.96 28.69 5.31
CA GLU A 73 -8.47 28.48 6.67
C GLU A 73 -9.78 27.68 6.62
N ASP A 74 -10.79 28.17 5.88
CA ASP A 74 -12.08 27.50 5.73
C ASP A 74 -11.93 26.06 5.20
N PHE A 75 -11.09 25.84 4.19
CA PHE A 75 -10.82 24.51 3.66
C PHE A 75 -10.22 23.57 4.72
N LEU A 76 -9.23 24.05 5.49
CA LEU A 76 -8.60 23.26 6.55
C LEU A 76 -9.62 22.93 7.65
N PHE A 77 -10.45 23.88 8.07
CA PHE A 77 -11.43 23.63 9.13
C PHE A 77 -12.55 22.68 8.68
N GLN A 78 -13.11 22.89 7.49
CA GLN A 78 -14.20 22.04 6.98
C GLN A 78 -13.76 20.58 6.76
N ASN A 79 -12.49 20.35 6.43
CA ASN A 79 -12.00 19.01 6.08
C ASN A 79 -11.27 18.30 7.23
N PHE A 80 -10.52 19.02 8.07
CA PHE A 80 -9.74 18.40 9.17
C PHE A 80 -10.48 18.42 10.51
N VAL A 81 -11.38 19.39 10.71
CA VAL A 81 -12.08 19.60 11.99
C VAL A 81 -13.60 19.78 11.78
N PRO A 82 -14.27 18.94 10.95
CA PRO A 82 -15.71 19.06 10.77
C PRO A 82 -16.39 18.90 12.14
N ALA A 83 -17.22 19.87 12.52
CA ALA A 83 -18.08 19.83 13.71
C ALA A 83 -17.41 19.90 15.10
N ALA A 84 -16.13 20.31 15.24
CA ALA A 84 -15.54 20.47 16.59
C ALA A 84 -15.94 21.77 17.33
N GLY A 85 -16.91 22.52 16.80
CA GLY A 85 -17.44 23.75 17.40
C GLY A 85 -16.54 24.98 17.21
N GLU A 86 -17.16 26.17 17.26
CA GLU A 86 -16.50 27.47 17.09
C GLU A 86 -15.34 27.69 18.08
N ALA A 87 -15.44 27.08 19.26
CA ALA A 87 -14.41 27.15 20.31
C ALA A 87 -13.04 26.59 19.84
N VAL A 88 -13.01 25.48 19.09
CA VAL A 88 -11.76 24.91 18.56
C VAL A 88 -11.12 25.83 17.53
N HIS A 89 -11.96 26.37 16.65
CA HIS A 89 -11.55 27.27 15.58
C HIS A 89 -10.82 28.49 16.16
N GLN A 90 -11.41 29.15 17.16
CA GLN A 90 -10.83 30.35 17.75
C GLN A 90 -9.52 30.06 18.51
N HIS A 91 -9.43 28.94 19.23
CA HIS A 91 -8.20 28.56 19.94
C HIS A 91 -7.06 28.17 18.98
N LEU A 92 -7.36 27.44 17.90
CA LEU A 92 -6.38 27.11 16.86
C LEU A 92 -5.85 28.36 16.15
N LYS A 93 -6.75 29.29 15.81
CA LYS A 93 -6.39 30.57 15.18
C LYS A 93 -5.48 31.40 16.09
N ASN A 94 -5.88 31.56 17.35
CA ASN A 94 -5.10 32.31 18.35
C ASN A 94 -3.72 31.68 18.61
N PHE A 95 -3.63 30.35 18.64
CA PHE A 95 -2.36 29.67 18.82
C PHE A 95 -1.47 29.87 17.59
N SER A 96 -1.98 29.71 16.38
CA SER A 96 -1.19 29.89 15.17
C SER A 96 -0.63 31.30 15.04
N GLN A 97 -1.41 32.33 15.39
CA GLN A 97 -0.93 33.72 15.37
C GLN A 97 0.23 33.94 16.33
N LYS A 98 0.17 33.34 17.53
CA LYS A 98 1.28 33.37 18.50
C LYS A 98 2.48 32.57 18.03
N ALA A 99 2.23 31.43 17.39
CA ALA A 99 3.28 30.54 16.92
C ALA A 99 4.04 31.11 15.71
N ALA A 100 3.39 31.94 14.88
CA ALA A 100 4.03 32.73 13.84
C ALA A 100 5.01 33.80 14.39
N GLN A 101 4.89 34.16 15.67
CA GLN A 101 5.79 35.09 16.36
C GLN A 101 6.95 34.37 17.10
N LEU A 102 7.04 33.03 17.01
CA LEU A 102 8.09 32.27 17.68
C LEU A 102 9.47 32.55 17.05
N THR A 103 10.49 32.58 17.92
CA THR A 103 11.90 32.65 17.52
C THR A 103 12.34 31.38 16.77
N GLY A 104 13.47 31.44 16.05
CA GLY A 104 13.96 30.33 15.20
C GLY A 104 14.13 28.98 15.92
N VAL A 105 14.41 28.99 17.23
CA VAL A 105 14.52 27.76 18.05
C VAL A 105 13.15 27.12 18.28
N GLY A 106 12.11 27.91 18.56
CA GLY A 106 10.74 27.42 18.71
C GLY A 106 10.22 26.81 17.40
N PHE A 107 10.51 27.46 16.27
CA PHE A 107 10.14 26.97 14.94
C PHE A 107 10.81 25.61 14.60
N LEU A 108 12.11 25.46 14.91
CA LEU A 108 12.83 24.20 14.76
C LEU A 108 12.20 23.05 15.57
N PHE A 109 11.76 23.34 16.79
CA PHE A 109 11.05 22.38 17.63
C PHE A 109 9.72 21.93 16.99
N LEU A 110 8.96 22.86 16.39
CA LEU A 110 7.70 22.50 15.71
C LEU A 110 7.94 21.62 14.48
N ILE A 111 8.99 21.90 13.70
CA ILE A 111 9.40 21.05 12.58
C ILE A 111 9.74 19.65 13.10
N LEU A 112 10.50 19.54 14.19
CA LEU A 112 10.85 18.25 14.79
C LEU A 112 9.60 17.44 15.16
N VAL A 113 8.61 18.07 15.77
CA VAL A 113 7.34 17.41 16.12
C VAL A 113 6.56 16.96 14.87
N ALA A 114 6.50 17.78 13.82
CA ALA A 114 5.89 17.39 12.55
C ALA A 114 6.63 16.20 11.89
N LEU A 115 7.96 16.18 11.95
CA LEU A 115 8.76 15.04 11.46
C LEU A 115 8.54 13.76 12.27
N LEU A 116 8.31 13.89 13.58
CA LEU A 116 7.94 12.74 14.44
C LEU A 116 6.57 12.17 14.06
N LEU A 117 5.58 13.02 13.79
CA LEU A 117 4.28 12.58 13.27
C LEU A 117 4.47 11.81 11.96
N MET A 118 5.19 12.39 11.00
CA MET A 118 5.45 11.74 9.71
C MET A 118 6.17 10.39 9.87
N SER A 119 7.11 10.31 10.81
CA SER A 119 7.80 9.06 11.15
C SER A 119 6.85 7.99 11.69
N ASN A 120 5.87 8.36 12.51
CA ASN A 120 4.87 7.42 13.03
C ASN A 120 3.91 6.96 11.92
N ILE A 121 3.52 7.85 11.01
CA ILE A 121 2.73 7.49 9.82
C ILE A 121 3.52 6.50 8.95
N ASP A 122 4.77 6.80 8.59
CA ASP A 122 5.62 5.90 7.80
C ASP A 122 5.78 4.53 8.45
N LYS A 123 5.94 4.45 9.78
CA LYS A 123 6.00 3.17 10.50
C LYS A 123 4.70 2.39 10.37
N ALA A 124 3.55 3.01 10.62
CA ALA A 124 2.26 2.33 10.54
C ALA A 124 2.01 1.73 9.14
N PHE A 125 2.25 2.53 8.10
CA PHE A 125 2.13 2.06 6.72
C PHE A 125 3.15 0.96 6.39
N ASN A 126 4.42 1.10 6.76
CA ASN A 126 5.40 0.06 6.49
C ASN A 126 5.12 -1.25 7.25
N THR A 127 4.48 -1.19 8.43
CA THR A 127 4.03 -2.38 9.16
C THR A 127 2.90 -3.09 8.41
N ILE A 128 1.88 -2.37 7.94
CA ILE A 128 0.77 -2.94 7.15
C ILE A 128 1.32 -3.67 5.90
N TRP A 129 2.24 -3.05 5.16
CA TRP A 129 2.84 -3.66 3.97
C TRP A 129 3.97 -4.67 4.28
N HIS A 130 4.23 -4.95 5.56
CA HIS A 130 5.25 -5.88 6.06
C HIS A 130 6.64 -5.63 5.46
N VAL A 131 7.03 -4.35 5.39
CA VAL A 131 8.30 -3.93 4.77
C VAL A 131 9.47 -4.33 5.67
N ARG A 132 10.33 -5.23 5.18
CA ARG A 132 11.51 -5.73 5.93
C ARG A 132 12.71 -4.79 5.87
N ARG A 133 12.89 -4.03 4.77
CA ARG A 133 14.01 -3.10 4.59
C ARG A 133 13.61 -1.66 4.88
N LYS A 134 14.24 -1.05 5.88
CA LYS A 134 14.02 0.35 6.25
C LYS A 134 14.73 1.27 5.26
N ARG A 135 14.10 2.38 4.86
CA ARG A 135 14.76 3.46 4.10
C ARG A 135 15.92 4.04 4.92
N PRO A 136 17.05 4.43 4.30
CA PRO A 136 18.13 5.13 4.98
C PRO A 136 17.63 6.45 5.56
N ALA A 137 18.18 6.87 6.71
CA ALA A 137 17.67 8.02 7.48
C ALA A 137 17.62 9.32 6.67
N LEU A 138 18.62 9.55 5.81
CA LEU A 138 18.67 10.72 4.93
C LEU A 138 17.52 10.74 3.92
N ALA A 139 17.24 9.60 3.25
CA ALA A 139 16.13 9.50 2.31
C ALA A 139 14.77 9.68 3.01
N LYS A 140 14.62 9.15 4.23
CA LYS A 140 13.42 9.41 5.05
C LYS A 140 13.24 10.90 5.33
N PHE A 141 14.30 11.56 5.78
CA PHE A 141 14.28 12.99 6.05
C PHE A 141 13.88 13.80 4.80
N THR A 142 14.48 13.51 3.64
CA THR A 142 14.15 14.19 2.38
C THR A 142 12.68 14.01 1.99
N VAL A 143 12.14 12.78 2.09
CA VAL A 143 10.73 12.53 1.77
C VAL A 143 9.80 13.26 2.74
N TYR A 144 10.10 13.24 4.04
CA TYR A 144 9.27 13.91 5.04
C TYR A 144 9.31 15.43 4.85
N TRP A 145 10.49 15.97 4.55
CA TRP A 145 10.68 17.39 4.29
C TRP A 145 9.99 17.82 2.99
N ALA A 146 10.02 16.99 1.96
CA ALA A 146 9.28 17.20 0.72
C ALA A 146 7.78 17.23 0.98
N ILE A 147 7.22 16.28 1.75
CA ILE A 147 5.79 16.28 2.08
C ILE A 147 5.41 17.51 2.92
N LEU A 148 6.23 17.88 3.90
CA LEU A 148 5.96 19.02 4.78
C LEU A 148 6.01 20.37 4.05
N SER A 149 6.83 20.49 2.99
CA SER A 149 6.94 21.71 2.17
C SER A 149 5.99 21.72 0.97
N LEU A 150 5.95 20.66 0.17
CA LEU A 150 5.11 20.56 -1.03
C LEU A 150 3.64 20.34 -0.70
N GLY A 151 3.31 19.63 0.38
CA GLY A 151 1.93 19.34 0.77
C GLY A 151 1.08 20.61 0.91
N PRO A 152 1.51 21.62 1.70
CA PRO A 152 0.80 22.88 1.82
C PRO A 152 0.71 23.65 0.50
N ILE A 153 1.78 23.66 -0.31
CA ILE A 153 1.80 24.32 -1.62
C ILE A 153 0.75 23.69 -2.55
N LEU A 154 0.64 22.36 -2.56
CA LEU A 154 -0.38 21.65 -3.34
C LEU A 154 -1.80 22.00 -2.89
N ILE A 155 -2.03 22.22 -1.59
CA ILE A 155 -3.33 22.69 -1.08
C ILE A 155 -3.64 24.10 -1.61
N VAL A 156 -2.68 25.02 -1.58
CA VAL A 156 -2.86 26.39 -2.12
C VAL A 156 -3.19 26.35 -3.60
N ILE A 157 -2.44 25.55 -4.38
CA ILE A 157 -2.69 25.38 -5.81
C ILE A 157 -4.09 24.78 -6.03
N SER A 158 -4.46 23.75 -5.25
CA SER A 158 -5.78 23.13 -5.34
C SER A 158 -6.92 24.10 -5.05
N VAL A 159 -6.81 24.89 -3.97
CA VAL A 159 -7.81 25.92 -3.60
C VAL A 159 -7.86 27.01 -4.68
N GLY A 160 -6.70 27.48 -5.15
CA GLY A 160 -6.63 28.49 -6.21
C GLY A 160 -7.24 28.03 -7.53
N VAL A 161 -6.94 26.79 -7.95
CA VAL A 161 -7.54 26.17 -9.14
C VAL A 161 -9.04 25.97 -8.97
N THR A 162 -9.49 25.49 -7.81
CA THR A 162 -10.92 25.31 -7.51
C THR A 162 -11.66 26.65 -7.57
N SER A 163 -11.13 27.68 -6.91
CA SER A 163 -11.68 29.03 -6.94
C SER A 163 -11.72 29.61 -8.35
N TYR A 164 -10.69 29.38 -9.16
CA TYR A 164 -10.65 29.80 -10.56
C TYR A 164 -11.71 29.08 -11.39
N LEU A 165 -11.78 27.75 -11.31
CA LEU A 165 -12.75 26.94 -12.05
C LEU A 165 -14.21 27.32 -11.72
N VAL A 166 -14.50 27.59 -10.45
CA VAL A 166 -15.82 28.03 -9.99
C VAL A 166 -16.16 29.44 -10.51
N SER A 167 -15.16 30.28 -10.82
CA SER A 167 -15.35 31.64 -11.33
C SER A 167 -15.57 31.73 -12.85
N ILE A 168 -15.40 30.64 -13.61
CA ILE A 168 -15.55 30.65 -15.08
C ILE A 168 -17.06 30.78 -15.45
N PRO A 169 -17.47 31.75 -16.28
CA PRO A 169 -18.88 31.98 -16.63
C PRO A 169 -19.54 30.85 -17.45
N PHE A 170 -18.78 29.90 -17.98
CA PHE A 170 -19.35 28.65 -18.51
C PHE A 170 -20.11 27.84 -17.43
N PHE A 171 -19.85 28.10 -16.14
CA PHE A 171 -20.55 27.54 -14.99
C PHE A 171 -21.71 28.42 -14.46
N SER A 172 -22.01 29.58 -15.06
CA SER A 172 -23.01 30.53 -14.53
C SER A 172 -24.41 30.45 -15.14
N ASP A 173 -24.60 30.14 -16.44
CA ASP A 173 -25.84 30.59 -17.14
C ASP A 173 -26.71 29.54 -17.87
N ALA A 174 -26.62 28.24 -17.58
CA ALA A 174 -27.58 27.27 -18.16
C ALA A 174 -28.21 26.35 -17.09
N GLU A 175 -29.55 26.25 -17.07
CA GLU A 175 -30.30 25.36 -16.16
C GLU A 175 -29.88 23.88 -16.28
N THR A 176 -29.50 23.44 -17.48
CA THR A 176 -28.91 22.10 -17.71
C THR A 176 -27.52 21.97 -17.10
N VAL A 177 -26.75 23.07 -17.02
CA VAL A 177 -25.46 23.14 -16.33
C VAL A 177 -25.66 23.19 -14.81
N ALA A 178 -26.78 23.69 -14.28
CA ALA A 178 -27.04 23.73 -12.84
C ALA A 178 -27.22 22.33 -12.21
N LEU A 179 -27.92 21.41 -12.88
CA LEU A 179 -28.04 20.00 -12.47
C LEU A 179 -26.72 19.23 -12.61
N LEU A 180 -25.98 19.46 -13.69
CA LEU A 180 -24.65 18.88 -13.88
C LEU A 180 -23.65 19.42 -12.85
N ARG A 181 -23.74 20.70 -12.50
CA ARG A 181 -22.97 21.40 -11.48
C ARG A 181 -23.25 20.85 -10.09
N SER A 182 -24.52 20.68 -9.70
CA SER A 182 -24.85 20.15 -8.38
C SER A 182 -24.36 18.72 -8.20
N ARG A 183 -24.45 17.89 -9.24
CA ARG A 183 -23.87 16.54 -9.23
C ARG A 183 -22.35 16.53 -9.22
N LEU A 184 -21.69 17.34 -10.06
CA LEU A 184 -20.23 17.44 -10.10
C LEU A 184 -19.68 17.95 -8.76
N LEU A 185 -20.23 19.04 -8.22
CA LEU A 185 -19.82 19.58 -6.93
C LEU A 185 -20.11 18.60 -5.78
N GLY A 186 -21.20 17.81 -5.86
CA GLY A 186 -21.49 16.75 -4.89
C GLY A 186 -20.51 15.56 -4.95
N MET A 187 -19.91 15.29 -6.11
CA MET A 187 -18.91 14.22 -6.29
C MET A 187 -17.47 14.69 -6.02
N MET A 188 -17.19 15.99 -6.10
CA MET A 188 -15.85 16.55 -5.89
C MET A 188 -15.21 16.14 -4.56
N PRO A 189 -15.89 16.18 -3.39
CA PRO A 189 -15.30 15.74 -2.13
C PRO A 189 -14.82 14.28 -2.18
N ILE A 190 -15.66 13.38 -2.70
CA ILE A 190 -15.32 11.96 -2.86
C ILE A 190 -14.13 11.78 -3.81
N LEU A 191 -14.10 12.50 -4.95
CA LEU A 191 -13.02 12.41 -5.93
C LEU A 191 -11.69 12.93 -5.35
N ILE A 192 -11.71 14.06 -4.65
CA ILE A 192 -10.53 14.64 -4.00
C ILE A 192 -10.03 13.70 -2.90
N SER A 193 -10.92 13.18 -2.05
CA SER A 193 -10.57 12.20 -1.02
C SER A 193 -10.01 10.92 -1.64
N ALA A 194 -10.61 10.41 -2.73
CA ALA A 194 -10.14 9.21 -3.41
C ALA A 194 -8.73 9.41 -3.98
N LEU A 195 -8.49 10.54 -4.64
CA LEU A 195 -7.16 10.90 -5.14
C LEU A 195 -6.15 11.03 -4.01
N ALA A 196 -6.51 11.70 -2.92
CA ALA A 196 -5.66 11.88 -1.75
C ALA A 196 -5.28 10.53 -1.11
N PHE A 197 -6.25 9.63 -0.87
CA PHE A 197 -5.97 8.30 -0.35
C PHE A 197 -5.18 7.43 -1.33
N THR A 198 -5.45 7.52 -2.63
CA THR A 198 -4.66 6.80 -3.65
C THR A 198 -3.19 7.24 -3.62
N LEU A 199 -2.92 8.55 -3.57
CA LEU A 199 -1.56 9.06 -3.46
C LEU A 199 -0.91 8.62 -2.15
N LEU A 200 -1.65 8.66 -1.04
CA LEU A 200 -1.18 8.19 0.26
C LEU A 200 -0.76 6.71 0.18
N TYR A 201 -1.58 5.86 -0.42
CA TYR A 201 -1.34 4.41 -0.52
C TYR A 201 -0.27 4.04 -1.55
N ALA A 202 -0.04 4.89 -2.56
CA ALA A 202 0.98 4.68 -3.57
C ALA A 202 2.37 5.20 -3.15
N LEU A 203 2.44 6.33 -2.43
CA LEU A 203 3.70 7.05 -2.17
C LEU A 203 4.29 6.78 -0.78
N VAL A 204 3.46 6.60 0.24
CA VAL A 204 3.94 6.45 1.62
C VAL A 204 4.65 5.10 1.85
N PRO A 205 4.08 3.94 1.48
CA PRO A 205 4.73 2.66 1.72
C PRO A 205 6.10 2.56 1.04
N ASN A 206 7.08 1.97 1.71
CA ASN A 206 8.37 1.66 1.11
C ASN A 206 8.36 0.33 0.33
N ARG A 207 7.36 0.18 -0.55
CA ARG A 207 7.15 -0.99 -1.41
C ARG A 207 6.46 -0.56 -2.70
N SER A 208 6.76 -1.23 -3.81
CA SER A 208 6.03 -1.02 -5.07
C SER A 208 4.58 -1.48 -4.91
N VAL A 209 3.64 -0.53 -4.95
CA VAL A 209 2.20 -0.79 -4.96
C VAL A 209 1.68 -0.54 -6.37
N MET A 210 0.97 -1.51 -6.95
CA MET A 210 0.37 -1.31 -8.28
C MET A 210 -0.71 -0.23 -8.19
N LEU A 211 -0.67 0.75 -9.10
CA LEU A 211 -1.56 1.92 -9.06
C LEU A 211 -3.05 1.54 -9.03
N ARG A 212 -3.46 0.49 -9.75
CA ARG A 212 -4.83 -0.04 -9.71
C ARG A 212 -5.31 -0.46 -8.32
N HIS A 213 -4.41 -0.99 -7.48
CA HIS A 213 -4.74 -1.41 -6.12
C HIS A 213 -4.85 -0.20 -5.21
N ALA A 214 -3.95 0.77 -5.37
CA ALA A 214 -4.01 2.05 -4.66
C ALA A 214 -5.27 2.86 -5.03
N VAL A 215 -5.71 2.82 -6.29
CA VAL A 215 -6.96 3.43 -6.75
C VAL A 215 -8.16 2.74 -6.11
N ALA A 216 -8.22 1.40 -6.16
CA ALA A 216 -9.32 0.65 -5.57
C ALA A 216 -9.44 0.89 -4.05
N GLY A 217 -8.32 0.83 -3.32
CA GLY A 217 -8.31 1.13 -1.89
C GLY A 217 -8.59 2.60 -1.58
N GLY A 218 -8.09 3.52 -2.40
CA GLY A 218 -8.36 4.96 -2.25
C GLY A 218 -9.84 5.30 -2.40
N VAL A 219 -10.54 4.68 -3.37
CA VAL A 219 -11.99 4.84 -3.53
C VAL A 219 -12.75 4.27 -2.34
N VAL A 220 -12.40 3.08 -1.85
CA VAL A 220 -13.04 2.49 -0.66
C VAL A 220 -12.83 3.37 0.57
N ALA A 221 -11.59 3.85 0.79
CA ALA A 221 -11.27 4.76 1.88
C ALA A 221 -12.04 6.08 1.78
N ALA A 222 -12.17 6.66 0.58
CA ALA A 222 -12.92 7.89 0.37
C ALA A 222 -14.42 7.73 0.67
N LEU A 223 -15.03 6.61 0.23
CA LEU A 223 -16.42 6.32 0.53
C LEU A 223 -16.66 6.18 2.04
N LEU A 224 -15.78 5.45 2.73
CA LEU A 224 -15.82 5.30 4.18
C LEU A 224 -15.59 6.64 4.89
N PHE A 225 -14.66 7.46 4.42
CA PHE A 225 -14.33 8.74 5.03
C PHE A 225 -15.48 9.74 4.91
N GLU A 226 -16.14 9.79 3.76
CA GLU A 226 -17.33 10.60 3.55
C GLU A 226 -18.54 10.11 4.35
N ALA A 227 -18.70 8.78 4.47
CA ALA A 227 -19.69 8.19 5.36
C ALA A 227 -19.40 8.55 6.83
N SER A 228 -18.14 8.49 7.25
CA SER A 228 -17.68 8.89 8.58
C SER A 228 -17.92 10.36 8.86
N LYS A 229 -17.67 11.28 7.90
CA LYS A 229 -18.01 12.72 8.05
C LYS A 229 -19.49 12.93 8.33
N ARG A 230 -20.36 12.29 7.55
CA ARG A 230 -21.82 12.39 7.73
C ARG A 230 -22.28 11.76 9.05
N GLY A 231 -21.75 10.58 9.39
CA GLY A 231 -22.05 9.89 10.64
C GLY A 231 -21.59 10.68 11.87
N PHE A 232 -20.41 11.30 11.80
CA PHE A 232 -19.89 12.15 12.86
C PHE A 232 -20.70 13.45 13.01
N ALA A 233 -21.05 14.10 11.90
CA ALA A 233 -21.94 15.26 11.93
C ALA A 233 -23.30 14.92 12.55
N LEU A 234 -23.87 13.76 12.22
CA LEU A 234 -25.12 13.27 12.83
C LEU A 234 -24.94 13.01 14.34
N TYR A 235 -23.83 12.40 14.75
CA TYR A 235 -23.52 12.14 16.15
C TYR A 235 -23.46 13.43 16.98
N VAL A 236 -22.67 14.41 16.54
CA VAL A 236 -22.49 15.68 17.25
C VAL A 236 -23.79 16.47 17.33
N THR A 237 -24.58 16.49 16.25
CA THR A 237 -25.84 17.24 16.21
C THR A 237 -26.98 16.57 16.99
N THR A 238 -27.01 15.24 17.05
CA THR A 238 -28.09 14.49 17.73
C THR A 238 -27.83 14.33 19.23
N PHE A 239 -26.55 14.26 19.66
CA PHE A 239 -26.17 14.01 21.05
C PHE A 239 -25.35 15.15 21.66
N PRO A 240 -25.92 16.37 21.83
CA PRO A 240 -25.22 17.49 22.46
C PRO A 240 -25.01 17.30 23.97
N THR A 241 -25.42 16.16 24.54
CA THR A 241 -25.29 15.83 25.97
C THR A 241 -23.84 15.92 26.47
N TYR A 242 -22.85 15.57 25.64
CA TYR A 242 -21.43 15.72 26.00
C TYR A 242 -21.05 17.18 26.22
N GLU A 243 -21.51 18.08 25.36
CA GLU A 243 -21.31 19.53 25.50
C GLU A 243 -22.10 20.07 26.71
N ALA A 244 -23.29 19.56 26.97
CA ALA A 244 -24.09 19.95 28.14
C ALA A 244 -23.44 19.59 29.49
N ILE A 245 -22.70 18.46 29.56
CA ILE A 245 -22.04 18.01 30.80
C ILE A 245 -20.67 18.66 30.97
N TYR A 246 -19.85 18.69 29.91
CA TYR A 246 -18.45 19.10 29.97
C TYR A 246 -18.19 20.53 29.48
N GLY A 247 -19.19 21.20 28.92
CA GLY A 247 -19.06 22.55 28.35
C GLY A 247 -17.95 22.61 27.30
N ALA A 248 -17.14 23.66 27.36
CA ALA A 248 -16.00 23.87 26.45
C ALA A 248 -14.95 22.74 26.48
N LEU A 249 -14.91 21.90 27.53
CA LEU A 249 -13.99 20.76 27.58
C LEU A 249 -14.44 19.58 26.68
N ALA A 250 -15.72 19.51 26.29
CA ALA A 250 -16.26 18.45 25.43
C ALA A 250 -15.59 18.39 24.05
N VAL A 251 -15.10 19.54 23.60
CA VAL A 251 -14.32 19.75 22.39
C VAL A 251 -13.18 18.73 22.23
N VAL A 252 -12.37 18.52 23.27
CA VAL A 252 -11.15 17.71 23.16
C VAL A 252 -11.47 16.23 22.95
N PRO A 253 -12.34 15.60 23.76
CA PRO A 253 -12.78 14.23 23.51
C PRO A 253 -13.50 14.05 22.16
N ILE A 254 -14.39 14.98 21.79
CA ILE A 254 -15.13 14.91 20.51
C ILE A 254 -14.14 14.95 19.33
N PHE A 255 -13.17 15.85 19.38
CA PHE A 255 -12.12 15.93 18.35
C PHE A 255 -11.22 14.69 18.33
N LEU A 256 -10.91 14.11 19.49
CA LEU A 256 -10.14 12.87 19.57
C LEU A 256 -10.88 11.68 18.97
N ILE A 257 -12.21 11.58 19.16
CA ILE A 257 -13.06 10.59 18.49
C ILE A 257 -13.02 10.78 16.97
N TRP A 258 -13.09 12.03 16.50
CA TRP A 258 -12.99 12.34 15.07
C TRP A 258 -11.64 11.91 14.47
N LEU A 259 -10.53 12.24 15.14
CA LEU A 259 -9.19 11.83 14.73
C LEU A 259 -9.05 10.31 14.73
N TYR A 260 -9.60 9.64 15.74
CA TYR A 260 -9.60 8.18 15.83
C TYR A 260 -10.33 7.56 14.65
N LEU A 261 -11.54 8.04 14.34
CA LEU A 261 -12.34 7.59 13.21
C LEU A 261 -11.63 7.85 11.87
N SER A 262 -10.98 9.01 11.72
CA SER A 262 -10.21 9.36 10.52
C SER A 262 -9.05 8.41 10.29
N TRP A 263 -8.27 8.11 11.33
CA TRP A 263 -7.18 7.14 11.23
C TRP A 263 -7.68 5.71 11.04
N LEU A 264 -8.78 5.34 11.67
CA LEU A 264 -9.43 4.04 11.51
C LEU A 264 -9.75 3.80 10.02
N VAL A 265 -10.45 4.74 9.38
CA VAL A 265 -10.78 4.65 7.94
C VAL A 265 -9.52 4.63 7.08
N THR A 266 -8.56 5.49 7.39
CA THR A 266 -7.31 5.62 6.62
C THR A 266 -6.52 4.30 6.61
N LEU A 267 -6.36 3.66 7.77
CA LEU A 267 -5.64 2.39 7.87
C LEU A 267 -6.46 1.22 7.34
N LEU A 268 -7.78 1.24 7.49
CA LEU A 268 -8.66 0.20 6.97
C LEU A 268 -8.65 0.17 5.43
N GLY A 269 -8.56 1.32 4.76
CA GLY A 269 -8.34 1.40 3.31
C GLY A 269 -6.92 1.02 2.87
N ALA A 270 -5.91 1.27 3.71
CA ALA A 270 -4.55 0.78 3.49
C ALA A 270 -4.48 -0.75 3.54
N GLU A 271 -5.10 -1.36 4.55
CA GLU A 271 -5.22 -2.82 4.71
C GLU A 271 -5.97 -3.45 3.53
N PHE A 272 -7.03 -2.79 3.05
CA PHE A 272 -7.76 -3.22 1.85
C PHE A 272 -6.85 -3.25 0.62
N THR A 273 -6.04 -2.20 0.43
CA THR A 273 -5.07 -2.09 -0.67
C THR A 273 -4.05 -3.24 -0.61
N TYR A 274 -3.54 -3.52 0.59
CA TYR A 274 -2.60 -4.60 0.84
C TYR A 274 -3.22 -5.97 0.58
N CYS A 275 -4.41 -6.24 1.13
CA CYS A 275 -5.15 -7.48 0.92
C CYS A 275 -5.47 -7.73 -0.55
N LEU A 276 -5.78 -6.68 -1.32
CA LEU A 276 -6.02 -6.81 -2.77
C LEU A 276 -4.76 -7.25 -3.52
N GLY A 277 -3.58 -6.79 -3.08
CA GLY A 277 -2.29 -7.25 -3.58
C GLY A 277 -2.01 -8.72 -3.23
N ILE A 278 -2.22 -9.10 -1.95
CA ILE A 278 -2.03 -10.49 -1.48
C ILE A 278 -2.96 -11.46 -2.20
N TYR A 279 -4.25 -11.12 -2.28
CA TYR A 279 -5.28 -12.00 -2.83
C TYR A 279 -4.94 -12.35 -4.28
N ARG A 280 -4.58 -11.35 -5.08
CA ARG A 280 -4.14 -11.57 -6.47
C ARG A 280 -2.87 -12.43 -6.55
N TYR A 281 -1.89 -12.22 -5.67
CA TYR A 281 -0.66 -13.03 -5.63
C TYR A 281 -0.97 -14.49 -5.29
N HIS A 282 -1.76 -14.75 -4.25
CA HIS A 282 -2.12 -16.11 -3.82
C HIS A 282 -3.02 -16.84 -4.83
N TRP A 283 -3.89 -16.13 -5.56
CA TRP A 283 -4.71 -16.77 -6.61
C TRP A 283 -3.91 -17.08 -7.87
N ARG A 284 -2.90 -16.28 -8.23
CA ARG A 284 -2.00 -16.57 -9.35
C ARG A 284 -1.07 -17.74 -9.00
N GLU A 285 -0.54 -17.76 -7.77
CA GLU A 285 0.33 -18.83 -7.27
C GLU A 285 -0.40 -20.13 -6.90
N ARG A 286 -1.73 -20.11 -6.66
CA ARG A 286 -2.56 -21.32 -6.55
C ARG A 286 -3.05 -21.86 -7.89
N ARG A 287 -3.14 -21.02 -8.94
CA ARG A 287 -3.47 -21.46 -10.30
C ARG A 287 -2.28 -22.06 -11.04
N GLN A 288 -1.07 -21.55 -10.77
CA GLN A 288 0.18 -22.22 -11.10
C GLN A 288 0.36 -23.39 -10.13
N GLN A 289 -0.20 -24.53 -10.53
CA GLN A 289 0.00 -25.78 -9.82
C GLN A 289 1.51 -26.03 -9.71
N ARG A 290 1.90 -26.55 -8.55
CA ARG A 290 3.28 -26.78 -8.07
C ARG A 290 4.15 -27.66 -9.00
N GLY A 291 3.67 -28.11 -10.15
CA GLY A 291 4.44 -28.71 -11.25
C GLY A 291 5.11 -27.68 -12.20
N ASP A 292 4.65 -26.42 -12.22
CA ASP A 292 5.17 -25.41 -13.15
C ASP A 292 6.54 -24.86 -12.74
N ARG A 293 6.95 -24.98 -11.46
CA ARG A 293 8.26 -24.47 -10.99
C ARG A 293 9.43 -25.23 -11.58
N PHE A 294 9.30 -26.54 -11.73
CA PHE A 294 10.31 -27.38 -12.36
C PHE A 294 10.43 -27.06 -13.85
N LEU A 295 9.29 -26.87 -14.53
CA LEU A 295 9.24 -26.43 -15.92
C LEU A 295 9.85 -25.03 -16.09
N LEU A 296 9.56 -24.12 -15.18
CA LEU A 296 10.12 -22.77 -15.17
C LEU A 296 11.64 -22.77 -14.94
N ALA A 297 12.15 -23.64 -14.07
CA ALA A 297 13.60 -23.83 -13.91
C ALA A 297 14.25 -24.35 -15.20
N LEU A 298 13.56 -25.24 -15.92
CA LEU A 298 14.00 -25.75 -17.22
C LEU A 298 14.00 -24.64 -18.29
N ASP A 299 12.97 -23.78 -18.31
CA ASP A 299 12.90 -22.62 -19.20
C ASP A 299 14.00 -21.58 -18.90
N ILE A 300 14.31 -21.34 -17.61
CA ILE A 300 15.43 -20.48 -17.21
C ILE A 300 16.75 -21.03 -17.76
N ILE A 301 17.01 -22.33 -17.60
CA ILE A 301 18.22 -22.96 -18.16
C ILE A 301 18.24 -22.87 -19.68
N ARG A 302 17.09 -23.02 -20.35
CA ARG A 302 16.97 -22.87 -21.82
C ARG A 302 17.35 -21.47 -22.29
N VAL A 303 16.83 -20.44 -21.62
CA VAL A 303 17.15 -19.04 -21.93
C VAL A 303 18.64 -18.76 -21.71
N LEU A 304 19.20 -19.23 -20.59
CA LEU A 304 20.61 -19.05 -20.29
C LEU A 304 21.52 -19.76 -21.29
N ARG A 305 21.14 -20.95 -21.78
CA ARG A 305 21.87 -21.67 -22.82
C ARG A 305 21.90 -20.89 -24.14
N GLU A 306 20.76 -20.35 -24.55
CA GLU A 306 20.68 -19.54 -25.78
C GLU A 306 21.56 -18.29 -25.68
N ALA A 307 21.54 -17.62 -24.53
CA ALA A 307 22.40 -16.47 -24.25
C ALA A 307 23.90 -16.86 -24.22
N GLN A 308 24.23 -18.01 -23.64
CA GLN A 308 25.60 -18.54 -23.61
C GLN A 308 26.13 -18.83 -25.02
N HIS A 309 25.32 -19.41 -25.91
CA HIS A 309 25.70 -19.63 -27.32
C HIS A 309 26.01 -18.31 -28.05
N GLN A 310 25.42 -17.20 -27.62
CA GLN A 310 25.67 -15.86 -28.14
C GLN A 310 26.77 -15.10 -27.38
N GLY A 311 27.39 -15.72 -26.37
CA GLY A 311 28.43 -15.10 -25.53
C GLY A 311 27.92 -13.98 -24.62
N ARG A 312 26.65 -14.03 -24.20
CA ARG A 312 25.98 -12.98 -23.41
C ARG A 312 25.50 -13.51 -22.07
N SER A 313 25.40 -12.62 -21.09
CA SER A 313 24.70 -12.83 -19.81
C SER A 313 23.23 -12.43 -19.95
N THR A 314 22.35 -12.96 -19.09
CA THR A 314 20.91 -12.60 -19.09
C THR A 314 20.55 -11.85 -17.81
N THR A 315 20.01 -10.64 -17.93
CA THR A 315 19.55 -9.86 -16.76
C THR A 315 18.12 -10.22 -16.34
N THR A 316 17.74 -9.87 -15.12
CA THR A 316 16.38 -10.10 -14.59
C THR A 316 15.29 -9.53 -15.50
N ASP A 317 15.52 -8.36 -16.10
CA ASP A 317 14.58 -7.73 -17.05
C ASP A 317 14.44 -8.52 -18.35
N GLN A 318 15.55 -9.09 -18.84
CA GLN A 318 15.54 -9.93 -20.05
C GLN A 318 14.86 -11.27 -19.83
N PHE A 319 14.95 -11.84 -18.63
CA PHE A 319 14.14 -13.00 -18.25
C PHE A 319 12.65 -12.67 -18.23
N GLN A 320 12.26 -11.55 -17.63
CA GLN A 320 10.85 -11.12 -17.59
C GLN A 320 10.28 -10.86 -18.99
N ALA A 321 11.10 -10.41 -19.95
CA ALA A 321 10.68 -10.19 -21.33
C ALA A 321 10.49 -11.49 -22.13
N ARG A 322 11.11 -12.61 -21.71
CA ARG A 322 11.04 -13.91 -22.39
C ARG A 322 10.17 -14.94 -21.69
N LEU A 323 9.92 -14.77 -20.40
CA LEU A 323 9.10 -15.66 -19.57
C LEU A 323 7.76 -14.97 -19.27
N ASP A 324 6.76 -15.19 -20.13
CA ASP A 324 5.46 -14.49 -20.11
C ASP A 324 4.68 -14.64 -18.77
N ASP A 325 4.98 -15.66 -17.96
CA ASP A 325 4.23 -16.02 -16.76
C ASP A 325 5.03 -16.13 -15.45
N CYS A 326 6.24 -15.55 -15.41
CA CYS A 326 7.11 -15.57 -14.22
C CYS A 326 7.03 -14.27 -13.40
N SER A 327 6.80 -14.34 -12.09
CA SER A 327 6.91 -13.16 -11.21
C SER A 327 8.35 -12.90 -10.79
N GLU A 328 8.72 -11.63 -10.60
CA GLU A 328 10.07 -11.21 -10.18
C GLU A 328 10.56 -11.95 -8.92
N SER A 329 9.70 -12.08 -7.91
CA SER A 329 9.99 -12.83 -6.68
C SER A 329 10.24 -14.33 -6.90
N GLN A 330 9.57 -14.93 -7.89
CA GLN A 330 9.73 -16.35 -8.21
C GLN A 330 11.03 -16.58 -8.98
N LEU A 331 11.34 -15.69 -9.92
CA LEU A 331 12.60 -15.70 -10.65
C LEU A 331 13.79 -15.55 -9.70
N GLU A 332 13.77 -14.55 -8.81
CA GLU A 332 14.83 -14.36 -7.81
C GLU A 332 14.99 -15.59 -6.91
N SER A 333 13.88 -16.13 -6.39
CA SER A 333 13.92 -17.33 -5.54
C SER A 333 14.49 -18.55 -6.27
N LEU A 334 14.16 -18.75 -7.55
CA LEU A 334 14.66 -19.88 -8.34
C LEU A 334 16.11 -19.70 -8.73
N LEU A 335 16.53 -18.50 -9.14
CA LEU A 335 17.92 -18.19 -9.44
C LEU A 335 18.81 -18.37 -8.20
N ASP A 336 18.34 -17.96 -7.01
CA ASP A 336 19.03 -18.21 -5.74
C ASP A 336 19.16 -19.71 -5.43
N SER A 337 18.14 -20.51 -5.72
CA SER A 337 18.20 -21.98 -5.56
C SER A 337 19.18 -22.62 -6.55
N LEU A 338 19.11 -22.26 -7.82
CA LEU A 338 20.02 -22.73 -8.87
C LEU A 338 21.48 -22.31 -8.60
N GLN A 339 21.70 -21.12 -8.04
CA GLN A 339 23.02 -20.65 -7.66
C GLN A 339 23.59 -21.45 -6.48
N ARG A 340 22.77 -21.74 -5.47
CA ARG A 340 23.15 -22.61 -4.35
C ARG A 340 23.51 -24.03 -4.82
N ALA A 341 22.81 -24.53 -5.83
CA ALA A 341 23.13 -25.79 -6.50
C ALA A 341 24.32 -25.71 -7.48
N ARG A 342 24.96 -24.53 -7.62
CA ARG A 342 26.08 -24.25 -8.53
C ARG A 342 25.75 -24.55 -10.00
N LEU A 343 24.49 -24.34 -10.40
CA LEU A 343 24.05 -24.47 -11.79
C LEU A 343 24.15 -23.14 -12.53
N VAL A 344 23.93 -22.02 -11.83
CA VAL A 344 24.04 -20.66 -12.37
C VAL A 344 24.93 -19.79 -11.50
N LEU A 345 25.52 -18.74 -12.09
CA LEU A 345 26.30 -17.73 -11.39
C LEU A 345 25.85 -16.33 -11.80
N LEU A 346 25.94 -15.39 -10.86
CA LEU A 346 25.76 -13.97 -11.13
C LEU A 346 27.12 -13.38 -11.53
N ALA A 347 27.20 -12.82 -12.73
CA ALA A 347 28.36 -12.13 -13.26
C ALA A 347 28.44 -10.67 -12.78
N ASP A 348 29.59 -10.03 -12.97
CA ASP A 348 29.89 -8.67 -12.49
C ASP A 348 28.96 -7.60 -13.11
N ASP A 349 28.43 -7.86 -14.30
CA ASP A 349 27.47 -7.03 -15.02
C ASP A 349 26.03 -7.17 -14.50
N LYS A 350 25.83 -7.88 -13.38
CA LYS A 350 24.53 -8.27 -12.82
C LYS A 350 23.70 -9.19 -13.73
N GLY A 351 24.33 -9.79 -14.74
CA GLY A 351 23.72 -10.83 -15.57
C GLY A 351 23.94 -12.23 -14.99
N TRP A 352 23.03 -13.15 -15.30
CA TRP A 352 23.16 -14.55 -14.93
C TRP A 352 23.74 -15.38 -16.07
N VAL A 353 24.57 -16.36 -15.74
CA VAL A 353 25.22 -17.29 -16.67
C VAL A 353 25.18 -18.73 -16.15
N LEU A 354 25.29 -19.71 -17.05
CA LEU A 354 25.45 -21.11 -16.67
C LEU A 354 26.85 -21.34 -16.07
N ALA A 355 26.88 -22.03 -14.94
CA ALA A 355 28.11 -22.29 -14.19
C ALA A 355 28.76 -23.64 -14.54
N ARG A 356 27.99 -24.56 -15.11
CA ARG A 356 28.39 -25.94 -15.43
C ARG A 356 27.96 -26.33 -16.84
N ASP A 357 28.66 -27.31 -17.42
CA ASP A 357 28.27 -27.90 -18.69
C ASP A 357 26.98 -28.72 -18.53
N LEU A 358 25.96 -28.42 -19.33
CA LEU A 358 24.67 -29.12 -19.34
C LEU A 358 24.77 -30.59 -19.80
N ARG A 359 25.93 -31.02 -20.33
CA ARG A 359 26.23 -32.43 -20.61
C ARG A 359 26.48 -33.24 -19.33
N GLU A 360 27.00 -32.59 -18.29
CA GLU A 360 27.33 -33.23 -17.01
C GLU A 360 26.22 -33.05 -15.98
N VAL A 361 25.33 -32.08 -16.17
CA VAL A 361 24.19 -31.84 -15.28
C VAL A 361 23.01 -32.69 -15.73
N THR A 362 22.50 -33.52 -14.82
CA THR A 362 21.32 -34.36 -15.08
C THR A 362 20.03 -33.68 -14.68
N LEU A 363 18.91 -34.15 -15.25
CA LEU A 363 17.57 -33.71 -14.86
C LEU A 363 17.30 -33.99 -13.35
N ALA A 364 17.89 -35.06 -12.80
CA ALA A 364 17.83 -35.38 -11.38
C ALA A 364 18.54 -34.33 -10.51
N GLU A 365 19.68 -33.80 -10.95
CA GLU A 365 20.38 -32.70 -10.26
C GLU A 365 19.52 -31.42 -10.26
N LEU A 366 18.89 -31.08 -11.38
CA LEU A 366 17.95 -29.96 -11.46
C LEU A 366 16.76 -30.15 -10.51
N TYR A 367 16.15 -31.34 -10.52
CA TYR A 367 15.05 -31.68 -9.61
C TYR A 367 15.45 -31.58 -8.14
N SER A 368 16.68 -31.99 -7.79
CA SER A 368 17.20 -31.89 -6.42
C SER A 368 17.49 -30.45 -5.97
N SER A 369 17.62 -29.51 -6.91
CA SER A 369 17.96 -28.11 -6.63
C SER A 369 16.78 -27.26 -6.15
N ASP A 370 15.57 -27.50 -6.67
CA ASP A 370 14.33 -26.89 -6.18
C ASP A 370 13.08 -27.59 -6.75
N ALA A 371 11.99 -27.57 -5.97
CA ALA A 371 10.67 -28.18 -6.18
C ALA A 371 10.48 -29.67 -5.76
N TYR A 372 9.58 -29.86 -4.78
CA TYR A 372 8.93 -31.12 -4.37
C TYR A 372 9.79 -32.40 -4.31
N VAL A 373 11.06 -32.29 -3.92
CA VAL A 373 11.91 -33.46 -3.62
C VAL A 373 11.19 -34.34 -2.60
N LEU A 374 10.83 -35.56 -3.00
CA LEU A 374 10.34 -36.58 -2.08
C LEU A 374 11.33 -36.69 -0.92
N PRO A 375 10.89 -36.54 0.34
CA PRO A 375 11.79 -36.49 1.48
C PRO A 375 12.60 -37.78 1.56
N ASP A 376 13.93 -37.64 1.65
CA ASP A 376 14.80 -38.77 1.97
C ASP A 376 14.56 -39.22 3.43
N GLY A 377 14.81 -40.49 3.71
CA GLY A 377 14.35 -41.20 4.92
C GLY A 377 14.52 -40.48 6.26
N ASP A 378 15.55 -39.63 6.39
CA ASP A 378 15.85 -38.88 7.62
C ASP A 378 14.95 -37.65 7.85
N ARG A 379 14.24 -37.18 6.81
CA ARG A 379 13.35 -36.02 6.85
C ARG A 379 11.88 -36.37 7.04
N LEU A 380 11.54 -37.66 7.03
CA LEU A 380 10.18 -38.11 7.27
C LEU A 380 9.85 -37.97 8.76
N PRO A 381 8.67 -37.40 9.14
CA PRO A 381 8.21 -37.43 10.52
C PRO A 381 8.06 -38.89 11.01
N ALA A 382 7.76 -39.12 12.29
CA ALA A 382 7.48 -40.47 12.77
C ALA A 382 6.22 -41.03 12.09
N VAL A 383 6.39 -41.70 10.94
CA VAL A 383 5.36 -42.33 10.12
C VAL A 383 5.63 -43.84 10.09
N SER A 384 4.62 -44.65 9.77
CA SER A 384 4.76 -46.09 9.59
C SER A 384 5.87 -46.47 8.60
N ASP A 385 6.62 -47.53 8.89
CA ASP A 385 7.71 -48.05 8.04
C ASP A 385 7.26 -48.35 6.60
N GLU A 386 6.00 -48.75 6.41
CA GLU A 386 5.40 -48.96 5.08
C GLU A 386 5.31 -47.67 4.25
N PHE A 387 4.98 -46.54 4.88
CA PHE A 387 4.96 -45.24 4.20
C PHE A 387 6.38 -44.78 3.86
N ARG A 388 7.34 -45.00 4.76
CA ARG A 388 8.75 -44.67 4.54
C ARG A 388 9.33 -45.42 3.36
N THR A 389 9.14 -46.73 3.32
CA THR A 389 9.62 -47.59 2.22
C THR A 389 8.99 -47.22 0.89
N LEU A 390 7.69 -46.90 0.84
CA LEU A 390 7.00 -46.45 -0.36
C LEU A 390 7.58 -45.13 -0.91
N ILE A 391 7.83 -44.15 -0.04
CA ILE A 391 8.41 -42.86 -0.43
C ILE A 391 9.86 -43.00 -0.89
N GLU A 392 10.66 -43.80 -0.21
CA GLU A 392 12.05 -44.07 -0.59
C GLU A 392 12.14 -44.79 -1.95
N GLN A 393 11.23 -45.75 -2.21
CA GLN A 393 11.15 -46.46 -3.49
C GLN A 393 10.72 -45.53 -4.63
N ALA A 394 9.72 -44.68 -4.39
CA ALA A 394 9.28 -43.68 -5.37
C ALA A 394 10.40 -42.68 -5.69
N ASN A 395 11.12 -42.18 -4.68
CA ASN A 395 12.22 -41.23 -4.88
C ASN A 395 13.37 -41.85 -5.67
N ARG A 396 13.69 -43.12 -5.39
CA ARG A 396 14.75 -43.86 -6.10
C ARG A 396 14.40 -44.06 -7.58
N SER A 397 13.20 -44.57 -7.86
CA SER A 397 12.74 -44.79 -9.24
C SER A 397 12.68 -43.48 -10.05
N LEU A 398 12.26 -42.39 -9.40
CA LEU A 398 12.23 -41.07 -10.00
C LEU A 398 13.65 -40.56 -10.33
N LYS A 399 14.59 -40.65 -9.37
CA LYS A 399 16.00 -40.26 -9.57
C LYS A 399 16.65 -41.08 -10.70
N GLU A 400 16.43 -42.39 -10.74
CA GLU A 400 16.94 -43.27 -11.80
C GLU A 400 16.42 -42.87 -13.19
N THR A 401 15.13 -42.57 -13.30
CA THR A 401 14.50 -42.16 -14.58
C THR A 401 15.04 -40.80 -15.05
N MET A 402 15.38 -39.90 -14.13
CA MET A 402 15.87 -38.56 -14.41
C MET A 402 17.40 -38.45 -14.58
N GLN A 403 18.15 -39.56 -14.66
CA GLN A 403 19.61 -39.54 -14.89
C GLN A 403 20.04 -39.08 -16.30
N ARG A 404 19.11 -38.56 -17.11
CA ARG A 404 19.43 -38.04 -18.44
C ARG A 404 20.10 -36.66 -18.35
N PRO A 405 21.18 -36.42 -19.13
CA PRO A 405 21.78 -35.09 -19.25
C PRO A 405 20.78 -34.04 -19.72
N LEU A 406 20.83 -32.84 -19.16
CA LEU A 406 19.94 -31.73 -19.54
C LEU A 406 20.09 -31.34 -21.01
N ILE A 407 21.28 -31.53 -21.59
CA ILE A 407 21.55 -31.22 -23.01
C ILE A 407 20.69 -32.03 -24.00
N GLU A 408 20.21 -33.22 -23.62
CA GLU A 408 19.38 -34.07 -24.50
C GLU A 408 17.91 -33.63 -24.55
N LEU A 409 17.51 -32.76 -23.61
CA LEU A 409 16.12 -32.36 -23.40
C LEU A 409 15.85 -30.89 -23.79
N LEU A 410 16.92 -30.11 -23.98
CA LEU A 410 16.93 -28.69 -24.30
C LEU A 410 17.42 -28.45 -25.73
#